data_AF-A0A940BYV3-F1
#
_entry.id   AF-A0A940BYV3-F1
#
_cell.length_a   1.000
_cell.length_b   1.000
_cell.length_c   1.000
_cell.angle_alpha   90.00
_cell.angle_beta   90.00
_cell.angle_gamma   90.00
#
_symmetry.space_group_name_H-M   'P 1'
#
loop_
_entity.id
_entity.type
_entity.pdbx_description
1 polymer ?
#
loop_
_entity_poly.entity_id
_entity_poly.type
_entity_poly.pdbx_seq_one_letter_code
_entity_poly.pdbx_strand_id
1 'polypeptide(L)'
;MSLYISSFRLPIELEEELVVRRMHHNGGALGYIDNYYPCCIFDKKQLRTVEFAPITIFCGGNGSGKSTHLNLIVEKLRLHRSAPFNSGELFVSYAENCAYTAACGDDGEPLTVPPGSSIITSDDVFDFMLAARTNNEEIAEETEAGRDKYARLKFGETVRFTGMDD
;
A
#
# COMPACT_ATOMS: atom_id res chain seq x y z
N MET A 1 -2.77 6.05 -21.84
CA MET A 1 -2.89 5.48 -20.48
C MET A 1 -4.34 5.07 -20.33
N SER A 2 -4.62 3.76 -20.27
CA SER A 2 -5.98 3.24 -20.11
C SER A 2 -6.41 3.37 -18.65
N LEU A 3 -7.59 3.93 -18.44
CA LEU A 3 -8.26 3.93 -17.14
C LEU A 3 -9.02 2.61 -17.03
N TYR A 4 -8.95 1.90 -15.90
CA TYR A 4 -9.70 0.65 -15.68
C TYR A 4 -10.99 0.85 -14.90
N ILE A 5 -11.02 1.90 -14.06
CA ILE A 5 -12.16 2.24 -13.22
C ILE A 5 -12.47 3.70 -13.46
N SER A 6 -13.67 3.99 -13.95
CA SER A 6 -14.13 5.35 -14.23
C SER A 6 -14.64 6.06 -12.98
N SER A 7 -15.31 5.34 -12.08
CA SER A 7 -15.82 5.93 -10.86
C SER A 7 -15.89 4.96 -9.68
N PHE A 8 -15.91 5.50 -8.47
CA PHE A 8 -16.07 4.77 -7.23
C PHE A 8 -17.11 5.47 -6.34
N ARG A 9 -18.12 4.73 -5.90
CA ARG A 9 -19.22 5.21 -5.06
C ARG A 9 -19.15 4.58 -3.67
N LEU A 10 -19.24 5.44 -2.66
CA LEU A 10 -19.30 5.07 -1.25
C LEU A 10 -20.76 4.78 -0.82
N PRO A 11 -20.99 3.81 0.07
CA PRO A 11 -22.32 3.42 0.55
C PRO A 11 -22.79 4.31 1.72
N ILE A 12 -22.65 5.64 1.58
CA ILE A 12 -22.97 6.59 2.66
C ILE A 12 -24.43 6.44 3.12
N GLU A 13 -25.33 6.15 2.18
CA GLU A 13 -26.75 5.96 2.48
C GLU A 13 -27.05 4.67 3.27
N LEU A 14 -26.12 3.71 3.30
CA LEU A 14 -26.29 2.41 3.97
C LEU A 14 -25.57 2.36 5.33
N GLU A 15 -24.91 3.43 5.75
CA GLU A 15 -24.08 3.42 6.97
C GLU A 15 -24.88 3.04 8.23
N GLU A 16 -26.10 3.58 8.38
CA GLU A 16 -26.99 3.26 9.50
C GLU A 16 -27.36 1.77 9.51
N GLU A 17 -27.70 1.20 8.34
CA GLU A 17 -28.04 -0.22 8.21
C GLU A 17 -26.85 -1.12 8.53
N LEU A 18 -25.64 -0.74 8.10
CA LEU A 18 -24.41 -1.47 8.39
C LEU A 18 -24.11 -1.49 9.89
N VAL A 19 -24.25 -0.33 10.55
CA VAL A 19 -24.10 -0.18 12.00
C VAL A 19 -25.10 -1.05 12.74
N VAL A 20 -26.39 -0.96 12.41
CA VAL A 20 -27.45 -1.73 13.07
C VAL A 20 -27.20 -3.23 12.88
N ARG A 21 -26.89 -3.68 11.67
CA ARG A 21 -26.56 -5.08 11.38
C ARG A 21 -25.38 -5.57 12.22
N ARG A 22 -24.33 -4.74 12.34
CA ARG A 22 -23.13 -5.10 13.12
C ARG A 22 -23.41 -5.12 14.63
N MET A 23 -24.20 -4.18 15.15
CA MET A 23 -24.65 -4.22 16.55
C MET A 23 -25.45 -5.48 16.85
N HIS A 24 -26.38 -5.85 15.96
CA HIS A 24 -27.13 -7.10 16.11
C HIS A 24 -26.21 -8.32 16.14
N HIS A 25 -25.20 -8.36 15.27
CA HIS A 25 -24.20 -9.43 15.26
C HIS A 25 -23.36 -9.48 16.55
N ASN A 26 -23.03 -8.32 17.13
CA ASN A 26 -22.19 -8.20 18.32
C ASN A 26 -22.91 -8.44 19.66
N GLY A 27 -24.21 -8.75 19.66
CA GLY A 27 -24.96 -9.03 20.90
C GLY A 27 -26.42 -8.54 20.93
N GLY A 28 -27.01 -8.22 19.77
CA GLY A 28 -28.41 -7.79 19.71
C GLY A 28 -28.65 -6.50 20.50
N ALA A 29 -29.56 -6.56 21.47
CA ALA A 29 -29.93 -5.43 22.33
C ALA A 29 -28.79 -4.90 23.22
N LEU A 30 -27.74 -5.71 23.47
CA LEU A 30 -26.54 -5.32 24.21
C LEU A 30 -25.30 -5.19 23.31
N GLY A 31 -25.49 -5.27 21.98
CA GLY A 31 -24.40 -5.19 21.03
C GLY A 31 -23.77 -3.80 21.02
N TYR A 32 -22.44 -3.75 21.06
CA TYR A 32 -21.67 -2.52 20.93
C TYR A 32 -20.68 -2.66 19.77
N ILE A 33 -20.28 -1.53 19.21
CA ILE A 33 -19.22 -1.42 18.20
C ILE A 33 -18.15 -0.53 18.81
N ASP A 34 -16.93 -1.04 18.90
CA ASP A 34 -15.82 -0.30 19.50
C ASP A 34 -15.35 0.82 18.58
N ASN A 35 -15.34 0.54 17.27
CA ASN A 35 -14.90 1.48 16.25
C ASN A 35 -15.85 1.52 15.06
N TYR A 36 -16.42 2.70 14.80
CA TYR A 36 -17.33 2.94 13.69
C TYR A 36 -16.62 3.11 12.34
N TYR A 37 -15.28 3.12 12.32
CA TYR A 37 -14.49 3.26 11.11
C TYR A 37 -14.88 2.21 10.05
N PRO A 38 -15.15 2.62 8.79
CA PRO A 38 -14.92 3.93 8.19
C PRO A 38 -16.16 4.85 8.08
N CYS A 39 -17.28 4.54 8.75
CA CYS A 39 -18.50 5.34 8.70
C CYS A 39 -18.27 6.78 9.21
N CYS A 40 -19.14 7.71 8.81
CA CYS A 40 -19.14 9.12 9.21
C CYS A 40 -17.87 9.92 8.82
N ILE A 41 -17.02 9.37 7.94
CA ILE A 41 -15.83 10.07 7.42
C ILE A 41 -16.16 10.95 6.21
N PHE A 42 -17.07 10.47 5.35
CA PHE A 42 -17.37 11.06 4.04
C PHE A 42 -18.74 11.74 3.95
N ASP A 43 -19.68 11.39 4.84
CA ASP A 43 -21.03 11.95 4.94
C ASP A 43 -21.03 13.49 4.98
N LYS A 44 -20.25 14.09 5.89
CA LYS A 44 -20.16 15.54 6.08
C LYS A 44 -19.46 16.26 4.92
N LYS A 45 -18.70 15.53 4.12
CA LYS A 45 -17.95 16.07 2.97
C LYS A 45 -18.75 16.02 1.68
N GLN A 46 -19.94 15.41 1.69
CA GLN A 46 -20.79 15.18 0.52
C GLN A 46 -20.06 14.46 -0.63
N LEU A 47 -18.97 13.76 -0.32
CA LEU A 47 -18.18 13.02 -1.30
C LEU A 47 -18.78 11.62 -1.44
N ARG A 48 -19.80 11.47 -2.29
CA ARG A 48 -20.50 10.18 -2.50
C ARG A 48 -19.82 9.34 -3.59
N THR A 49 -19.51 9.98 -4.70
CA THR A 49 -18.89 9.34 -5.86
C THR A 49 -17.65 10.12 -6.24
N VAL A 50 -16.58 9.40 -6.54
CA VAL A 50 -15.35 9.95 -7.11
C VAL A 50 -15.27 9.48 -8.56
N GLU A 51 -15.20 10.43 -9.48
CA GLU A 51 -14.87 10.18 -10.89
C GLU A 51 -13.35 10.24 -11.05
N PHE A 52 -12.77 9.28 -11.77
CA PHE A 52 -11.34 9.18 -11.97
C PHE A 52 -10.91 9.74 -13.32
N ALA A 53 -9.83 10.51 -13.29
CA ALA A 53 -9.00 10.79 -14.45
C ALA A 53 -7.78 9.83 -14.44
N PRO A 54 -7.04 9.71 -15.57
CA PRO A 54 -5.82 8.88 -15.64
C PRO A 54 -4.83 9.16 -14.50
N ILE A 55 -4.77 10.41 -14.04
CA ILE A 55 -4.11 10.81 -12.80
C ILE A 55 -5.13 11.51 -11.92
N THR A 56 -5.42 10.92 -10.77
CA THR A 56 -6.32 11.49 -9.76
C THR A 56 -5.56 11.64 -8.45
N ILE A 57 -5.62 12.84 -7.86
CA ILE A 57 -4.89 13.17 -6.63
C ILE A 57 -5.89 13.54 -5.53
N PHE A 58 -5.84 12.81 -4.42
CA PHE A 58 -6.58 13.16 -3.21
C PHE A 58 -5.74 14.09 -2.33
N CYS A 59 -6.16 15.35 -2.19
CA CYS A 59 -5.49 16.35 -1.36
C CYS A 59 -6.31 16.68 -0.11
N GLY A 60 -5.65 16.84 1.04
CA GLY A 60 -6.32 17.22 2.29
C GLY A 60 -5.47 16.94 3.53
N GLY A 61 -5.84 17.51 4.67
CA GLY A 61 -5.14 17.33 5.95
C GLY A 61 -5.25 15.92 6.55
N ASN A 62 -4.56 15.68 7.67
CA ASN A 62 -4.67 14.42 8.40
C ASN A 62 -6.11 14.18 8.88
N GLY A 63 -6.55 12.92 8.87
CA GLY A 63 -7.94 12.57 9.22
C GLY A 63 -8.98 12.94 8.15
N SER A 64 -8.59 13.48 6.99
CA SER A 64 -9.55 13.82 5.94
C SER A 64 -10.11 12.61 5.17
N GLY A 65 -9.68 11.38 5.46
CA GLY A 65 -10.21 10.15 4.84
C GLY A 65 -9.55 9.74 3.51
N LYS A 66 -8.46 10.38 3.09
CA LYS A 66 -7.73 10.02 1.84
C LYS A 66 -7.30 8.55 1.83
N SER A 67 -6.52 8.16 2.85
CA SER A 67 -6.02 6.79 2.97
C SER A 67 -7.17 5.80 3.14
N THR A 68 -8.24 6.19 3.85
CA THR A 68 -9.46 5.38 3.97
C THR A 68 -10.11 5.12 2.62
N HIS A 69 -10.24 6.15 1.78
CA HIS A 69 -10.83 6.01 0.45
C HIS A 69 -10.00 5.06 -0.44
N LEU A 70 -8.67 5.21 -0.42
CA LEU A 70 -7.76 4.30 -1.13
C LEU A 70 -7.88 2.86 -0.62
N ASN A 71 -7.92 2.67 0.69
CA ASN A 71 -8.09 1.34 1.28
C ASN A 71 -9.44 0.71 0.93
N LEU A 72 -10.51 1.49 0.83
CA LEU A 72 -11.82 0.99 0.41
C LEU A 72 -11.83 0.52 -1.05
N ILE A 73 -11.15 1.23 -1.94
CA ILE A 73 -10.96 0.81 -3.34
C ILE A 73 -10.21 -0.51 -3.40
N VAL A 74 -9.08 -0.60 -2.67
CA VAL A 74 -8.26 -1.82 -2.59
C VAL A 74 -9.06 -3.01 -2.09
N GLU A 75 -9.81 -2.83 -1.01
CA GLU A 75 -10.63 -3.88 -0.41
C GLU A 75 -11.77 -4.32 -1.35
N LYS A 76 -12.49 -3.36 -1.94
CA LYS A 76 -13.59 -3.65 -2.87
C LYS A 76 -13.14 -4.45 -4.09
N LEU A 77 -11.98 -4.13 -4.63
CA LEU A 77 -11.40 -4.77 -5.82
C LEU A 77 -10.52 -5.98 -5.47
N ARG A 78 -10.30 -6.26 -4.17
CA ARG A 78 -9.43 -7.31 -3.66
C ARG A 78 -8.00 -7.23 -4.23
N LEU A 79 -7.47 -6.00 -4.29
CA LEU A 79 -6.11 -5.77 -4.78
C LEU A 79 -5.08 -6.27 -3.77
N HIS A 80 -3.90 -6.65 -4.28
CA HIS A 80 -2.79 -7.04 -3.42
C HIS A 80 -2.27 -5.84 -2.62
N ARG A 81 -1.91 -6.07 -1.36
CA ARG A 81 -1.21 -5.11 -0.50
C ARG A 81 -0.15 -5.83 0.33
N SER A 82 0.98 -5.16 0.57
CA SER A 82 2.02 -5.68 1.46
C SER A 82 1.94 -5.02 2.84
N ALA A 83 1.87 -3.69 2.89
CA ALA A 83 1.74 -2.95 4.14
C ALA A 83 0.37 -3.14 4.85
N PRO A 84 0.35 -3.27 6.19
CA PRO A 84 -0.88 -3.28 6.97
C PRO A 84 -1.60 -1.93 6.88
N PHE A 85 -2.86 -1.90 7.30
CA PHE A 85 -3.63 -0.66 7.36
C PHE A 85 -4.63 -0.68 8.50
N ASN A 86 -5.11 0.51 8.85
CA ASN A 86 -6.16 0.63 9.84
C ASN A 86 -7.47 0.05 9.30
N SER A 87 -7.97 -0.97 9.99
CA SER A 87 -9.26 -1.62 9.71
C SER A 87 -10.21 -1.38 10.88
N GLY A 88 -11.45 -1.82 10.74
CA GLY A 88 -12.49 -1.69 11.75
C GLY A 88 -13.54 -2.77 11.55
N GLU A 89 -14.38 -2.94 12.56
CA GLU A 89 -15.47 -3.92 12.57
C GLU A 89 -16.44 -3.76 11.39
N LEU A 90 -16.60 -2.52 10.91
CA LEU A 90 -17.47 -2.17 9.80
C LEU A 90 -16.72 -2.08 8.47
N PHE A 91 -15.39 -2.17 8.45
CA PHE A 91 -14.61 -1.86 7.26
C PHE A 91 -14.89 -2.80 6.09
N VAL A 92 -14.92 -4.11 6.36
CA VAL A 92 -15.19 -5.11 5.31
C VAL A 92 -16.60 -4.95 4.77
N SER A 93 -17.61 -4.85 5.64
CA SER A 93 -19.00 -4.68 5.21
C SER A 93 -19.23 -3.35 4.48
N TYR A 94 -18.55 -2.28 4.89
CA TYR A 94 -18.55 -1.01 4.18
C TYR A 94 -17.95 -1.16 2.78
N ALA A 95 -16.76 -1.75 2.66
CA ALA A 95 -16.10 -1.98 1.38
C ALA A 95 -16.94 -2.86 0.44
N GLU A 96 -17.61 -3.89 0.95
CA GLU A 96 -18.51 -4.75 0.17
C GLU A 96 -19.68 -3.96 -0.44
N ASN A 97 -20.19 -2.95 0.26
CA ASN A 97 -21.30 -2.12 -0.19
C ASN A 97 -20.87 -0.92 -1.05
N CYS A 98 -19.57 -0.62 -1.15
CA CYS A 98 -19.06 0.30 -2.17
C CYS A 98 -19.39 -0.21 -3.57
N ALA A 99 -19.53 0.69 -4.54
CA ALA A 99 -19.70 0.35 -5.94
C ALA A 99 -18.61 1.00 -6.78
N TYR A 100 -18.30 0.41 -7.92
CA TYR A 100 -17.39 1.02 -8.89
C TYR A 100 -17.94 0.81 -10.30
N THR A 101 -17.55 1.69 -11.21
CA THR A 101 -17.84 1.56 -12.63
C THR A 101 -16.54 1.25 -13.35
N ALA A 102 -16.53 0.15 -14.10
CA ALA A 102 -15.42 -0.17 -14.99
C ALA A 102 -15.39 0.84 -16.14
N ALA A 103 -14.20 1.26 -16.55
CA ALA A 103 -14.03 2.05 -17.76
C ALA A 103 -14.24 1.17 -19.00
N CYS A 104 -14.67 1.75 -20.12
CA CYS A 104 -14.82 1.04 -21.39
C CYS A 104 -13.51 1.08 -22.20
N GLY A 105 -13.18 -0.03 -22.86
CA GLY A 105 -12.11 -0.11 -23.85
C GLY A 105 -12.48 0.53 -25.19
N ASP A 106 -11.53 0.52 -26.12
CA ASP A 106 -11.73 1.03 -27.49
C ASP A 106 -12.77 0.21 -28.27
N ASP A 107 -13.01 -1.03 -27.86
CA ASP A 107 -14.03 -1.95 -28.35
C ASP A 107 -15.42 -1.73 -27.72
N GLY A 108 -15.54 -0.81 -26.76
CA GLY A 108 -16.76 -0.52 -26.01
C GLY A 108 -17.05 -1.48 -24.85
N GLU A 109 -16.21 -2.49 -24.65
CA GLU A 109 -16.39 -3.49 -23.59
C GLU A 109 -15.83 -2.98 -22.25
N PRO A 110 -16.44 -3.35 -21.11
CA PRO A 110 -15.94 -2.96 -19.80
C PRO A 110 -14.59 -3.62 -19.51
N LEU A 111 -13.60 -2.79 -19.16
CA LEU A 111 -12.28 -3.24 -18.78
C LEU A 111 -12.30 -3.94 -17.42
N THR A 112 -11.55 -5.03 -17.33
CA THR A 112 -11.30 -5.70 -16.04
C THR A 112 -9.98 -5.23 -15.46
N VAL A 113 -9.96 -5.00 -14.15
CA VAL A 113 -8.72 -4.66 -13.44
C VAL A 113 -7.71 -5.81 -13.63
N PRO A 114 -6.49 -5.55 -14.14
CA PRO A 114 -5.53 -6.59 -14.45
C PRO A 114 -5.13 -7.41 -13.21
N PRO A 115 -4.90 -8.73 -13.35
CA PRO A 115 -4.35 -9.55 -12.29
C PRO A 115 -2.95 -9.02 -11.91
N GLY A 116 -2.68 -8.94 -10.60
CA GLY A 116 -1.44 -8.35 -10.07
C GLY A 116 -1.51 -6.85 -9.78
N SER A 117 -2.66 -6.19 -10.02
CA SER A 117 -2.89 -4.83 -9.54
C SER A 117 -2.77 -4.77 -8.02
N SER A 118 -2.06 -3.76 -7.52
CA SER A 118 -1.71 -3.62 -6.10
C SER A 118 -1.71 -2.17 -5.64
N ILE A 119 -1.85 -1.97 -4.33
CA ILE A 119 -1.57 -0.69 -3.68
C ILE A 119 -0.11 -0.63 -3.26
N ILE A 120 0.50 0.53 -3.48
CA ILE A 120 1.84 0.87 -2.99
C ILE A 120 1.66 2.02 -2.00
N THR A 121 2.16 1.83 -0.79
CA THR A 121 2.07 2.78 0.32
C THR A 121 3.45 3.38 0.62
N SER A 122 3.49 4.37 1.52
CA SER A 122 4.76 4.92 2.01
C SER A 122 5.63 3.85 2.65
N ASP A 123 5.03 2.94 3.41
CA ASP A 123 5.74 1.93 4.19
C ASP A 123 6.46 0.95 3.25
N ASP A 124 5.82 0.56 2.15
CA ASP A 124 6.43 -0.29 1.12
C ASP A 124 7.69 0.35 0.52
N VAL A 125 7.65 1.68 0.31
CA VAL A 125 8.80 2.44 -0.21
C VAL A 125 9.88 2.58 0.85
N PHE A 126 9.50 2.84 2.11
CA PHE A 126 10.45 2.94 3.22
C PHE A 126 11.17 1.62 3.49
N ASP A 127 10.47 0.50 3.49
CA ASP A 127 11.06 -0.84 3.70
C ASP A 127 12.04 -1.18 2.58
N PHE A 128 11.67 -0.91 1.33
CA PHE A 128 12.58 -1.07 0.19
C PHE A 128 13.83 -0.21 0.33
N MET A 129 13.67 1.07 0.69
CA MET A 129 14.81 1.98 0.88
C MET A 129 15.72 1.53 2.01
N LEU A 130 15.17 0.99 3.11
CA LEU A 130 15.96 0.49 4.23
C LEU A 130 16.76 -0.75 3.81
N ALA A 131 16.12 -1.71 3.15
CA ALA A 131 16.79 -2.91 2.63
C ALA A 131 17.92 -2.56 1.64
N ALA A 132 17.68 -1.60 0.74
CA ALA A 132 18.69 -1.14 -0.21
C ALA A 132 19.90 -0.51 0.48
N ARG A 133 19.70 0.23 1.59
CA ARG A 133 20.80 0.80 2.37
C ARG A 133 21.64 -0.28 3.05
N THR A 134 21.00 -1.23 3.72
CA THR A 134 21.69 -2.34 4.37
C THR A 134 22.51 -3.15 3.37
N ASN A 135 21.94 -3.49 2.21
CA ASN A 135 22.68 -4.19 1.17
C ASN A 135 23.89 -3.39 0.65
N ASN A 136 23.76 -2.07 0.50
CA ASN A 136 24.89 -1.23 0.09
C ASN A 136 26.00 -1.16 1.14
N GLU A 137 25.64 -1.18 2.43
CA GLU A 137 26.59 -1.23 3.54
C GLU A 137 27.35 -2.57 3.55
N GLU A 138 26.64 -3.70 3.38
CA GLU A 138 27.26 -5.03 3.27
C GLU A 138 28.24 -5.12 2.09
N ILE A 139 27.84 -4.64 0.91
CA ILE A 139 28.72 -4.61 -0.28
C ILE A 139 29.96 -3.74 -0.02
N ALA A 140 29.82 -2.63 0.70
CA ALA A 140 30.94 -1.75 1.02
C ALA A 140 31.95 -2.46 1.95
N GLU A 141 31.47 -3.13 3.00
CA GLU A 141 32.30 -3.93 3.91
C GLU A 141 33.02 -5.07 3.19
N GLU A 142 32.31 -5.83 2.33
CA GLU A 142 32.93 -6.89 1.52
C GLU A 142 33.99 -6.36 0.55
N THR A 143 33.72 -5.20 -0.06
CA THR A 143 34.68 -4.54 -0.96
C THR A 143 35.93 -4.09 -0.23
N GLU A 144 35.80 -3.55 0.99
CA GLU A 144 36.92 -3.18 1.84
C GLU A 144 37.72 -4.40 2.28
N ALA A 145 37.05 -5.46 2.75
CA ALA A 145 37.71 -6.72 3.10
C ALA A 145 38.45 -7.36 1.90
N GLY A 146 37.84 -7.30 0.71
CA GLY A 146 38.45 -7.76 -0.54
C GLY A 146 39.70 -6.96 -0.91
N ARG A 147 39.66 -5.63 -0.74
CA ARG A 147 40.81 -4.74 -0.93
C ARG A 147 41.94 -5.05 0.04
N ASP A 148 41.63 -5.23 1.32
CA ASP A 148 42.61 -5.59 2.35
C ASP A 148 43.26 -6.95 2.06
N LYS A 149 42.47 -7.95 1.68
CA LYS A 149 42.96 -9.27 1.28
C LYS A 149 43.89 -9.18 0.07
N TYR A 150 43.51 -8.41 -0.96
CA TYR A 150 44.36 -8.19 -2.13
C TYR A 150 45.67 -7.49 -1.77
N ALA A 151 45.62 -6.45 -0.93
CA ALA A 151 46.81 -5.75 -0.46
C ALA A 151 47.76 -6.69 0.30
N ARG A 152 47.23 -7.55 1.18
CA ARG A 152 48.03 -8.58 1.89
C ARG A 152 48.67 -9.57 0.93
N LEU A 153 47.97 -10.06 -0.09
CA LEU A 153 48.54 -11.01 -1.06
C LEU A 153 49.60 -10.35 -1.96
N LYS A 154 49.34 -9.12 -2.42
CA LYS A 154 50.22 -8.41 -3.35
C LYS A 154 51.49 -7.87 -2.68
N PHE A 155 51.37 -7.42 -1.44
CA PHE A 155 52.45 -6.71 -0.74
C PHE A 155 52.95 -7.42 0.52
N GLY A 156 52.25 -8.45 1.02
CA GLY A 156 52.62 -9.18 2.23
C GLY A 156 53.73 -10.21 2.04
N GLU A 157 53.84 -10.82 0.85
CA GLU A 157 55.04 -11.55 0.42
C GLU A 157 55.99 -10.60 -0.33
N THR A 158 56.57 -9.64 0.39
CA THR A 158 57.90 -9.16 -0.01
C THR A 158 58.85 -10.34 0.14
N VAL A 159 59.04 -11.10 -0.95
CA VAL A 159 60.24 -11.89 -1.17
C VAL A 159 61.39 -10.91 -0.99
N ARG A 160 62.01 -10.94 0.19
CA ARG A 160 63.30 -10.28 0.41
C ARG A 160 64.30 -11.08 -0.41
N PHE A 161 64.58 -10.62 -1.62
CA PHE A 161 65.81 -10.99 -2.30
C PHE A 161 66.95 -10.42 -1.48
N THR A 162 67.47 -11.20 -0.54
CA THR A 162 68.82 -11.00 -0.03
C THR A 162 69.71 -11.23 -1.23
N GLY A 163 70.30 -10.14 -1.76
CA GLY A 163 71.36 -10.27 -2.76
C GLY A 163 72.41 -11.23 -2.24
N MET A 164 72.97 -12.06 -3.12
CA MET A 164 74.12 -12.89 -2.78
C MET A 164 75.20 -11.98 -2.20
N ASP A 165 75.54 -12.19 -0.93
CA ASP A 165 76.75 -11.64 -0.35
C ASP A 165 77.92 -12.31 -1.06
N ASP A 166 78.71 -11.50 -1.78
CA ASP A 166 79.97 -11.90 -2.45
C ASP A 166 81.06 -12.26 -1.42
#